data_AF-A0A124SQ53-F1
#
_entry.id   AF-A0A124SQ53-F1
#
_cell.length_a   1.000
_cell.length_b   1.000
_cell.length_c   1.000
_cell.angle_alpha   90.00
_cell.angle_beta   90.00
_cell.angle_gamma   90.00
#
_symmetry.space_group_name_H-M   'P 1'
#
loop_
_entity.id
_entity.type
_entity.pdbx_description
1 polymer ?
#
loop_
_entity_poly.entity_id
_entity_poly.type
_entity_poly.pdbx_seq_one_letter_code
_entity_poly.pdbx_strand_id
1 'polypeptide(L)'
;MASLHSDAGIPANHWHQATLGTLIAQEDPRAWRGYSTEAWALSWGNHELAARCAAHPELRRKLRRDETWTMCHDAAIDPDLLVYAVLAYGGANIGPGGGNNWRVAESMPNLLPLLAELPTLTRAEAYERFRHMRRRRLLRGIGPSFFTKIMYFFGCKGAYILDQWLAKSILALRAQNWRAGACAEPVFELIDGNGIRLSFGKGEGIRDSVSGLDYDFFCRELEALTEKLGLPDGAEVERWVFSSPQSEWRLFLSTLNWTSPGTHKKRRDAAARYLASCRALRAEVAAMSLQITLGNHARA
;
A
#
# COMPACT_ATOMS: atom_id res chain seq x y z
N MET A 1 -20.97 -7.76 21.09
CA MET A 1 -19.77 -7.90 21.95
C MET A 1 -18.54 -7.63 21.13
N ALA A 2 -18.09 -6.37 21.09
CA ALA A 2 -16.79 -6.02 20.52
C ALA A 2 -15.75 -6.18 21.64
N SER A 3 -14.99 -7.26 21.60
CA SER A 3 -13.80 -7.42 22.44
C SER A 3 -12.82 -6.33 22.01
N LEU A 4 -12.72 -5.27 22.82
CA LEU A 4 -11.73 -4.24 22.66
C LEU A 4 -10.36 -4.90 22.80
N HIS A 5 -9.56 -4.81 21.74
CA HIS A 5 -8.13 -5.06 21.83
C HIS A 5 -7.58 -4.04 22.84
N SER A 6 -7.31 -4.49 24.06
CA SER A 6 -6.56 -3.72 25.04
C SER A 6 -5.20 -3.35 24.44
N ASP A 7 -4.64 -2.21 24.85
CA ASP A 7 -3.30 -1.70 24.53
C ASP A 7 -2.15 -2.61 25.03
N ALA A 8 -2.33 -3.94 24.98
CA ALA A 8 -1.25 -4.89 25.14
C ALA A 8 -0.24 -4.63 24.03
N GLY A 9 0.89 -4.01 24.39
CA GLY A 9 1.96 -3.66 23.48
C GLY A 9 2.31 -4.82 22.55
N ILE A 10 2.47 -4.50 21.27
CA ILE A 10 2.81 -5.48 20.26
C ILE A 10 4.15 -6.12 20.66
N PRO A 11 4.23 -7.46 20.84
CA PRO A 11 5.45 -8.11 21.33
C PRO A 11 6.67 -7.82 20.44
N ALA A 12 7.85 -7.65 21.05
CA ALA A 12 9.09 -7.29 20.35
C ALA A 12 9.54 -8.27 19.23
N ASN A 13 8.97 -9.49 19.20
CA ASN A 13 9.29 -10.55 18.24
C ASN A 13 8.15 -10.84 17.23
N HIS A 14 7.32 -9.85 16.91
CA HIS A 14 6.17 -10.07 16.01
C HIS A 14 6.49 -10.07 14.51
N TRP A 15 7.74 -9.81 14.09
CA TRP A 15 8.16 -9.77 12.68
C TRP A 15 8.93 -11.03 12.24
N HIS A 16 8.61 -11.56 11.06
CA HIS A 16 9.28 -12.68 10.42
C HIS A 16 10.61 -12.24 9.81
N GLN A 17 11.71 -12.59 10.47
CA GLN A 17 13.06 -12.08 10.16
C GLN A 17 13.51 -12.35 8.72
N ALA A 18 13.21 -13.54 8.18
CA ALA A 18 13.60 -13.86 6.80
C ALA A 18 12.86 -12.97 5.78
N THR A 19 11.58 -12.68 6.02
CA THR A 19 10.78 -11.80 5.18
C THR A 19 11.25 -10.36 5.29
N LEU A 20 11.55 -9.90 6.51
CA LEU A 20 12.11 -8.57 6.76
C LEU A 20 13.43 -8.37 6.00
N GLY A 21 14.32 -9.37 6.02
CA GLY A 21 15.56 -9.32 5.25
C GLY A 21 15.34 -9.23 3.74
N THR A 22 14.29 -9.85 3.20
CA THR A 22 13.93 -9.69 1.77
C THR A 22 13.47 -8.27 1.47
N LEU A 23 12.66 -7.68 2.34
CA LEU A 23 12.22 -6.30 2.19
C LEU A 23 13.39 -5.29 2.30
N ILE A 24 14.35 -5.53 3.19
CA ILE A 24 15.54 -4.67 3.35
C ILE A 24 16.43 -4.69 2.10
N ALA A 25 16.51 -5.84 1.43
CA ALA A 25 17.38 -6.03 0.27
C ALA A 25 16.85 -5.43 -1.04
N GLN A 26 15.61 -4.91 -1.07
CA GLN A 26 15.03 -4.37 -2.30
C GLN A 26 15.67 -3.03 -2.70
N GLU A 27 15.58 -2.69 -3.98
CA GLU A 27 15.95 -1.37 -4.50
C GLU A 27 14.98 -0.28 -4.04
N ASP A 28 15.49 0.95 -3.88
CA ASP A 28 14.70 2.09 -3.44
C ASP A 28 13.54 2.41 -4.43
N PRO A 29 12.27 2.34 -3.99
CA PRO A 29 11.14 2.57 -4.87
C PRO A 29 10.85 4.04 -5.20
N ARG A 30 11.70 5.01 -4.77
CA ARG A 30 11.54 6.45 -5.06
C ARG A 30 11.37 6.80 -6.53
N ALA A 31 11.86 5.96 -7.44
CA ALA A 31 11.73 6.18 -8.88
C ALA A 31 10.31 5.98 -9.42
N TRP A 32 9.39 5.39 -8.64
CA TRP A 32 8.04 5.12 -9.11
C TRP A 32 7.24 6.40 -9.38
N ARG A 33 6.54 6.41 -10.51
CA ARG A 33 5.67 7.50 -10.94
C ARG A 33 4.28 6.96 -11.22
N GLY A 34 3.28 7.72 -10.83
CA GLY A 34 1.88 7.42 -11.13
C GLY A 34 1.51 7.72 -12.58
N TYR A 35 0.21 7.77 -12.87
CA TYR A 35 -0.30 8.27 -14.14
C TYR A 35 -0.49 9.78 -14.06
N SER A 36 -0.40 10.46 -15.21
CA SER A 36 -0.92 11.83 -15.32
C SER A 36 -2.45 11.81 -15.20
N THR A 37 -3.02 12.83 -14.57
CA THR A 37 -4.48 13.00 -14.46
C THR A 37 -5.16 13.04 -15.82
N GLU A 38 -4.56 13.73 -16.80
CA GLU A 38 -5.08 13.81 -18.18
C GLU A 38 -5.19 12.42 -18.82
N ALA A 39 -4.08 11.67 -18.91
CA ALA A 39 -4.11 10.32 -19.49
C ALA A 39 -5.02 9.36 -18.71
N TRP A 40 -5.08 9.49 -17.38
CA TRP A 40 -5.99 8.70 -16.55
C TRP A 40 -7.45 9.01 -16.87
N ALA A 41 -7.84 10.28 -16.99
CA ALA A 41 -9.18 10.70 -17.37
C ALA A 41 -9.58 10.18 -18.76
N LEU A 42 -8.68 10.30 -19.74
CA LEU A 42 -8.88 9.80 -21.10
C LEU A 42 -9.04 8.27 -21.14
N SER A 43 -8.37 7.52 -20.25
CA SER A 43 -8.44 6.05 -20.25
C SER A 43 -9.84 5.47 -19.98
N TRP A 44 -10.76 6.29 -19.45
CA TRP A 44 -12.16 5.92 -19.24
C TRP A 44 -13.15 6.90 -19.90
N GLY A 45 -12.68 7.71 -20.86
CA GLY A 45 -13.52 8.54 -21.72
C GLY A 45 -13.94 9.90 -21.15
N ASN A 46 -13.30 10.40 -20.09
CA ASN A 46 -13.63 11.71 -19.53
C ASN A 46 -12.85 12.84 -20.19
N HIS A 47 -13.33 13.27 -21.37
CA HIS A 47 -12.74 14.36 -22.14
C HIS A 47 -12.87 15.72 -21.45
N GLU A 48 -13.92 15.94 -20.66
CA GLU A 48 -14.11 17.19 -19.92
C GLU A 48 -13.04 17.38 -18.84
N LEU A 49 -12.80 16.36 -18.01
CA LEU A 49 -11.73 16.39 -17.02
C LEU A 49 -10.34 16.53 -17.67
N ALA A 50 -10.11 15.84 -18.79
CA ALA A 50 -8.87 15.97 -19.55
C ALA A 50 -8.68 17.41 -20.06
N ALA A 51 -9.73 18.06 -20.57
CA ALA A 51 -9.68 19.45 -21.00
C ALA A 51 -9.38 20.42 -19.84
N ARG A 52 -9.95 20.18 -18.65
CA ARG A 52 -9.62 20.95 -17.44
C ARG A 52 -8.14 20.85 -17.05
N CYS A 53 -7.49 19.72 -17.32
CA CYS A 53 -6.06 19.56 -17.09
C CYS A 53 -5.18 20.44 -17.99
N ALA A 54 -5.71 21.01 -19.09
CA ALA A 54 -4.94 21.84 -20.01
C ALA A 54 -4.40 23.13 -19.36
N ALA A 55 -5.12 23.67 -18.37
CA ALA A 55 -4.71 24.86 -17.62
C ALA A 55 -3.60 24.56 -16.57
N HIS A 56 -3.29 23.29 -16.34
CA HIS A 56 -2.44 22.80 -15.26
C HIS A 56 -1.37 21.83 -15.81
N PRO A 57 -0.24 22.32 -16.34
CA PRO A 57 0.80 21.48 -16.97
C PRO A 57 1.27 20.30 -16.10
N GLU A 58 1.26 20.45 -14.78
CA GLU A 58 1.58 19.43 -13.79
C GLU A 58 0.62 18.22 -13.83
N LEU A 59 -0.67 18.42 -14.15
CA LEU A 59 -1.67 17.35 -14.27
C LEU A 59 -1.52 16.52 -15.55
N ARG A 60 -0.67 16.97 -16.48
CA ARG A 60 -0.42 16.33 -17.78
C ARG A 60 0.83 15.45 -17.79
N ARG A 61 1.61 15.47 -16.71
CA ARG A 61 2.82 14.64 -16.55
C ARG A 61 2.64 13.60 -15.45
N LYS A 62 3.48 12.56 -15.48
CA LYS A 62 3.53 11.55 -14.43
C LYS A 62 4.25 12.09 -13.19
N LEU A 63 3.51 12.27 -12.10
CA LEU A 63 4.04 12.78 -10.84
C LEU A 63 4.65 11.66 -9.99
N ARG A 64 5.75 11.99 -9.32
CA ARG A 64 6.24 11.24 -8.15
C ARG A 64 5.38 11.56 -6.93
N ARG A 65 5.56 10.77 -5.88
CA ARG A 65 4.83 10.94 -4.61
C ARG A 65 5.01 12.34 -3.99
N ASP A 66 6.24 12.81 -3.88
CA ASP A 66 6.61 14.11 -3.33
C ASP A 66 6.02 15.26 -4.15
N GLU A 67 6.00 15.10 -5.47
CA GLU A 67 5.39 16.06 -6.39
C GLU A 67 3.86 16.11 -6.20
N THR A 68 3.18 14.95 -6.11
CA THR A 68 1.75 14.88 -5.83
C THR A 68 1.40 15.49 -4.47
N TRP A 69 2.21 15.22 -3.44
CA TRP A 69 2.04 15.82 -2.12
C TRP A 69 2.12 17.35 -2.16
N THR A 70 3.18 17.88 -2.78
CA THR A 70 3.39 19.32 -2.91
C THR A 70 2.22 19.97 -3.64
N MET A 71 1.78 19.35 -4.73
CA MET A 71 0.65 19.84 -5.54
C MET A 71 -0.68 19.83 -4.76
N CYS A 72 -0.94 18.86 -3.89
CA CYS A 72 -2.17 18.82 -3.08
C CYS A 72 -2.28 19.96 -2.04
N HIS A 73 -1.19 20.70 -1.83
CA HIS A 73 -1.13 21.85 -0.93
C HIS A 73 -1.00 23.17 -1.71
N ASP A 74 -1.12 23.14 -3.03
CA ASP A 74 -1.15 24.34 -3.87
C ASP A 74 -2.58 24.90 -3.94
N ALA A 75 -2.79 26.08 -3.34
CA ALA A 75 -4.07 26.76 -3.34
C ALA A 75 -4.51 27.28 -4.72
N ALA A 76 -3.63 27.26 -5.72
CA ALA A 76 -3.94 27.70 -7.09
C ALA A 76 -4.67 26.63 -7.92
N ILE A 77 -4.77 25.39 -7.44
CA ILE A 77 -5.40 24.28 -8.16
C ILE A 77 -6.73 23.92 -7.50
N ASP A 78 -7.79 23.77 -8.31
CA ASP A 78 -9.10 23.37 -7.80
C ASP A 78 -9.01 22.06 -6.99
N PRO A 79 -9.58 22.00 -5.77
CA PRO A 79 -9.50 20.81 -4.92
C PRO A 79 -10.02 19.52 -5.56
N ASP A 80 -11.01 19.59 -6.46
CA ASP A 80 -11.52 18.40 -7.15
C ASP A 80 -10.51 17.85 -8.18
N LEU A 81 -9.77 18.71 -8.88
CA LEU A 81 -8.65 18.31 -9.75
C LEU A 81 -7.54 17.63 -8.94
N LEU A 82 -7.25 18.12 -7.74
CA LEU A 82 -6.29 17.50 -6.84
C LEU A 82 -6.73 16.11 -6.41
N VAL A 83 -8.02 15.89 -6.11
CA VAL A 83 -8.56 14.55 -5.86
C VAL A 83 -8.33 13.64 -7.07
N TYR A 84 -8.65 14.09 -8.28
CA TYR A 84 -8.42 13.29 -9.48
C TYR A 84 -6.94 12.96 -9.68
N ALA A 85 -6.04 13.89 -9.37
CA ALA A 85 -4.61 13.63 -9.45
C ALA A 85 -4.14 12.58 -8.45
N VAL A 86 -4.65 12.59 -7.22
CA VAL A 86 -4.39 11.54 -6.22
C VAL A 86 -4.87 10.17 -6.70
N LEU A 87 -6.03 10.10 -7.34
CA LEU A 87 -6.55 8.85 -7.90
C LEU A 87 -5.73 8.35 -9.11
N ALA A 88 -5.34 9.26 -10.00
CA ALA A 88 -4.48 8.98 -11.14
C ALA A 88 -3.09 8.49 -10.71
N TYR A 89 -2.52 9.07 -9.67
CA TYR A 89 -1.25 8.63 -9.09
C TYR A 89 -1.29 7.13 -8.74
N GLY A 90 -2.39 6.66 -8.14
CA GLY A 90 -2.59 5.26 -7.76
C GLY A 90 -2.83 4.27 -8.91
N GLY A 91 -2.97 4.72 -10.16
CA GLY A 91 -3.25 3.85 -11.31
C GLY A 91 -4.61 3.13 -11.23
N ALA A 92 -5.57 3.75 -10.56
CA ALA A 92 -6.90 3.19 -10.32
C ALA A 92 -7.64 2.77 -11.61
N ASN A 93 -8.01 1.49 -11.73
CA ASN A 93 -8.93 0.94 -12.74
C ASN A 93 -8.66 1.35 -14.19
N ILE A 94 -7.40 1.32 -14.61
CA ILE A 94 -7.04 1.63 -16.00
C ILE A 94 -7.39 0.44 -16.89
N GLY A 95 -8.27 0.65 -17.86
CA GLY A 95 -8.68 -0.35 -18.86
C GLY A 95 -10.12 -0.20 -19.33
N PRO A 96 -10.53 -0.95 -20.39
CA PRO A 96 -11.89 -0.94 -20.91
C PRO A 96 -12.89 -1.31 -19.80
N GLY A 97 -13.76 -0.36 -19.44
CA GLY A 97 -14.72 -0.51 -18.35
C GLY A 97 -14.38 0.24 -17.05
N GLY A 98 -13.20 0.86 -16.93
CA GLY A 98 -12.85 1.95 -15.98
C GLY A 98 -13.14 1.75 -14.49
N GLY A 99 -13.60 0.57 -14.08
CA GLY A 99 -14.27 0.39 -12.80
C GLY A 99 -15.38 1.43 -12.56
N ASN A 100 -15.49 1.88 -11.31
CA ASN A 100 -16.42 2.94 -10.91
C ASN A 100 -15.79 4.35 -10.97
N ASN A 101 -14.69 4.55 -11.71
CA ASN A 101 -13.99 5.83 -11.77
C ASN A 101 -14.89 6.97 -12.26
N TRP A 102 -15.80 6.68 -13.19
CA TRP A 102 -16.78 7.65 -13.68
C TRP A 102 -17.74 8.18 -12.62
N ARG A 103 -17.94 7.43 -11.52
CA ARG A 103 -18.78 7.85 -10.40
C ARG A 103 -18.08 8.76 -9.40
N VAL A 104 -16.77 8.99 -9.55
CA VAL A 104 -16.01 9.84 -8.63
C VAL A 104 -16.59 11.26 -8.60
N ALA A 105 -17.03 11.78 -9.75
CA ALA A 105 -17.69 13.09 -9.82
C ALA A 105 -18.93 13.18 -8.90
N GLU A 106 -19.72 12.10 -8.80
CA GLU A 106 -20.90 12.02 -7.91
C GLU A 106 -20.53 12.15 -6.42
N SER A 107 -19.28 11.87 -6.05
CA SER A 107 -18.80 11.95 -4.66
C SER A 107 -18.32 13.34 -4.27
N MET A 108 -17.96 14.20 -5.23
CA MET A 108 -17.28 15.47 -4.97
C MET A 108 -18.04 16.40 -3.99
N PRO A 109 -19.37 16.60 -4.11
CA PRO A 109 -20.10 17.46 -3.18
C PRO A 109 -20.00 17.01 -1.72
N ASN A 110 -19.84 15.71 -1.48
CA ASN A 110 -19.69 15.16 -0.13
C ASN A 110 -18.21 15.05 0.29
N LEU A 111 -17.31 14.81 -0.67
CA LEU A 111 -15.89 14.61 -0.40
C LEU A 111 -15.18 15.92 -0.09
N LEU A 112 -15.44 17.00 -0.84
CA LEU A 112 -14.73 18.28 -0.68
C LEU A 112 -14.84 18.88 0.73
N PRO A 113 -16.03 18.90 1.39
CA PRO A 113 -16.11 19.32 2.78
C PRO A 113 -15.26 18.46 3.72
N LEU A 114 -15.23 17.14 3.51
CA LEU A 114 -14.40 16.23 4.30
C LEU A 114 -12.91 16.51 4.10
N LEU A 115 -12.46 16.86 2.89
CA LEU A 115 -11.05 17.21 2.63
C LEU A 115 -10.59 18.39 3.48
N ALA A 116 -11.42 19.43 3.60
CA ALA A 116 -11.10 20.61 4.39
C ALA A 116 -10.96 20.30 5.89
N GLU A 117 -11.63 19.24 6.38
CA GLU A 117 -11.56 18.81 7.77
C GLU A 117 -10.36 17.90 8.06
N LEU A 118 -9.82 17.18 7.06
CA LEU A 118 -8.80 16.14 7.25
C LEU A 118 -7.60 16.55 8.12
N PRO A 119 -7.01 17.76 8.00
CA PRO A 119 -5.88 18.18 8.83
C PRO A 119 -6.21 18.27 10.33
N THR A 120 -7.50 18.41 10.68
CA THR A 120 -7.97 18.52 12.06
C THR A 120 -8.41 17.18 12.67
N LEU A 121 -8.58 16.16 11.84
CA LEU A 121 -9.06 14.84 12.26
C LEU A 121 -7.89 13.92 12.57
N THR A 122 -8.09 13.03 13.55
CA THR A 122 -7.22 11.86 13.67
C THR A 122 -7.46 10.89 12.51
N ARG A 123 -6.47 10.05 12.21
CA ARG A 123 -6.58 9.03 11.16
C ARG A 123 -7.74 8.04 11.40
N ALA A 124 -8.03 7.71 12.66
CA ALA A 124 -9.17 6.85 13.00
C ALA A 124 -10.52 7.56 12.71
N GLU A 125 -10.66 8.81 13.11
CA GLU A 125 -11.88 9.59 12.91
C GLU A 125 -12.15 9.85 11.42
N ALA A 126 -11.14 10.29 10.67
CA ALA A 126 -11.25 10.53 9.24
C ALA A 126 -11.71 9.28 8.49
N TYR A 127 -11.13 8.12 8.81
CA TYR A 127 -11.52 6.85 8.18
C TYR A 127 -12.94 6.42 8.59
N GLU A 128 -13.35 6.63 9.84
CA GLU A 128 -14.71 6.30 10.28
C GLU A 128 -15.78 7.20 9.64
N ARG A 129 -15.48 8.50 9.45
CA ARG A 129 -16.35 9.42 8.68
C ARG A 129 -16.54 8.92 7.25
N PHE A 130 -15.46 8.57 6.57
CA PHE A 130 -15.49 7.96 5.24
C PHE A 130 -16.35 6.69 5.20
N ARG A 131 -16.15 5.78 6.15
CA ARG A 131 -16.92 4.54 6.25
C ARG A 131 -18.42 4.81 6.42
N HIS A 132 -18.78 5.78 7.26
CA HIS A 132 -20.17 6.20 7.44
C HIS A 132 -20.77 6.75 6.13
N MET A 133 -20.05 7.63 5.42
CA MET A 133 -20.49 8.20 4.15
C MET A 133 -20.63 7.14 3.06
N ARG A 134 -19.71 6.17 2.97
CA ARG A 134 -19.81 5.03 2.03
C ARG A 134 -21.03 4.17 2.29
N ARG A 135 -21.35 3.85 3.55
CA ARG A 135 -22.55 3.08 3.90
C ARG A 135 -23.84 3.78 3.46
N ARG A 136 -23.84 5.11 3.47
CA ARG A 136 -24.93 5.96 2.96
C ARG A 136 -24.87 6.19 1.45
N ARG A 137 -23.94 5.55 0.74
CA ARG A 137 -23.73 5.65 -0.72
C ARG A 137 -23.43 7.07 -1.20
N LEU A 138 -22.83 7.91 -0.34
CA LEU A 138 -22.43 9.29 -0.66
C LEU A 138 -21.07 9.39 -1.38
N LEU A 139 -20.28 8.32 -1.35
CA LEU A 139 -18.92 8.25 -1.89
C LEU A 139 -18.77 7.15 -2.96
N ARG A 140 -19.57 7.27 -4.03
CA ARG A 140 -19.56 6.32 -5.15
C ARG A 140 -18.24 6.40 -5.93
N GLY A 141 -17.64 5.25 -6.22
CA GLY A 141 -16.35 5.19 -6.89
C GLY A 141 -15.13 5.40 -5.98
N ILE A 142 -15.30 5.86 -4.74
CA ILE A 142 -14.20 6.07 -3.77
C ILE A 142 -14.11 4.91 -2.80
N GLY A 143 -13.33 3.88 -3.14
CA GLY A 143 -13.05 2.73 -2.28
C GLY A 143 -12.10 3.04 -1.10
N PRO A 144 -11.94 2.12 -0.13
CA PRO A 144 -11.05 2.33 1.01
C PRO A 144 -9.61 2.67 0.64
N SER A 145 -9.04 2.01 -0.36
CA SER A 145 -7.67 2.29 -0.81
C SER A 145 -7.51 3.61 -1.55
N PHE A 146 -8.59 4.22 -2.02
CA PHE A 146 -8.57 5.57 -2.60
C PHE A 146 -8.67 6.61 -1.49
N PHE A 147 -9.56 6.38 -0.53
CA PHE A 147 -9.73 7.31 0.57
C PHE A 147 -8.47 7.44 1.43
N THR A 148 -7.72 6.36 1.68
CA THR A 148 -6.45 6.47 2.42
C THR A 148 -5.36 7.22 1.67
N LYS A 149 -5.38 7.23 0.33
CA LYS A 149 -4.54 8.14 -0.46
C LYS A 149 -4.93 9.58 -0.28
N ILE A 150 -6.23 9.86 -0.30
CA ILE A 150 -6.78 11.19 -0.03
C ILE A 150 -6.36 11.65 1.36
N MET A 151 -6.54 10.82 2.39
CA MET A 151 -6.09 11.14 3.76
C MET A 151 -4.60 11.47 3.82
N TYR A 152 -3.75 10.66 3.16
CA TYR A 152 -2.32 10.93 3.09
C TYR A 152 -2.05 12.28 2.42
N PHE A 153 -2.41 12.44 1.15
CA PHE A 153 -2.01 13.62 0.37
C PHE A 153 -2.66 14.95 0.79
N PHE A 154 -3.83 14.91 1.43
CA PHE A 154 -4.52 16.10 1.95
C PHE A 154 -4.24 16.34 3.46
N GLY A 155 -3.20 15.72 4.01
CA GLY A 155 -2.63 16.16 5.28
C GLY A 155 -3.30 15.63 6.56
N CYS A 156 -3.98 14.48 6.51
CA CYS A 156 -4.41 13.81 7.74
C CYS A 156 -3.20 13.27 8.50
N LYS A 157 -2.92 13.83 9.69
CA LYS A 157 -1.69 13.54 10.45
C LYS A 157 -1.56 12.04 10.76
N GLY A 158 -0.41 11.48 10.41
CA GLY A 158 -0.08 10.07 10.65
C GLY A 158 -0.93 9.07 9.85
N ALA A 159 -1.70 9.53 8.86
CA ALA A 159 -2.35 8.64 7.91
C ALA A 159 -1.32 8.09 6.92
N TYR A 160 -1.44 6.82 6.56
CA TYR A 160 -0.65 6.18 5.50
C TYR A 160 -1.58 5.58 4.44
N ILE A 161 -1.09 5.47 3.21
CA ILE A 161 -1.85 4.84 2.12
C ILE A 161 -2.07 3.38 2.49
N LEU A 162 -3.31 2.88 2.50
CA LEU A 162 -3.60 1.46 2.68
C LEU A 162 -4.18 0.90 1.38
N ASP A 163 -3.34 0.21 0.61
CA ASP A 163 -3.79 -0.55 -0.55
C ASP A 163 -3.60 -2.06 -0.34
N GLN A 164 -4.00 -2.85 -1.33
CA GLN A 164 -3.90 -4.31 -1.22
C GLN A 164 -2.46 -4.81 -1.07
N TRP A 165 -1.47 -4.15 -1.69
CA TRP A 165 -0.08 -4.60 -1.69
C TRP A 165 0.60 -4.25 -0.38
N LEU A 166 0.30 -3.08 0.16
CA LEU A 166 0.79 -2.69 1.46
C LEU A 166 0.15 -3.52 2.58
N ALA A 167 -1.16 -3.78 2.49
CA ALA A 167 -1.85 -4.72 3.38
C ALA A 167 -1.21 -6.11 3.34
N LYS A 168 -0.98 -6.66 2.14
CA LYS A 168 -0.25 -7.92 1.94
C LYS A 168 1.14 -7.86 2.56
N SER A 169 1.85 -6.75 2.40
CA SER A 169 3.19 -6.59 2.95
C SER A 169 3.21 -6.68 4.47
N ILE A 170 2.36 -5.92 5.17
CA ILE A 170 2.27 -5.99 6.63
C ILE A 170 1.91 -7.41 7.09
N LEU A 171 0.95 -8.05 6.43
CA LEU A 171 0.58 -9.43 6.74
C LEU A 171 1.74 -10.41 6.53
N ALA A 172 2.50 -10.28 5.44
CA ALA A 172 3.67 -11.11 5.16
C ALA A 172 4.83 -10.85 6.13
N LEU A 173 4.95 -9.65 6.68
CA LEU A 173 5.99 -9.34 7.65
C LEU A 173 5.69 -9.94 9.02
N ARG A 174 4.43 -10.19 9.39
CA ARG A 174 4.10 -10.70 10.73
C ARG A 174 4.45 -12.17 10.92
N ALA A 175 5.26 -12.47 11.94
CA ALA A 175 5.69 -13.81 12.31
C ALA A 175 4.53 -14.79 12.54
N GLN A 176 3.43 -14.33 13.13
CA GLN A 176 2.24 -15.15 13.38
C GLN A 176 1.57 -15.73 12.12
N ASN A 177 1.82 -15.13 10.95
CA ASN A 177 1.32 -15.63 9.67
C ASN A 177 2.28 -16.63 9.02
N TRP A 178 3.31 -17.08 9.74
CA TRP A 178 4.28 -18.07 9.28
C TRP A 178 4.35 -19.24 10.23
N ARG A 179 4.46 -20.44 9.67
CA ARG A 179 4.71 -21.67 10.42
C ARG A 179 5.71 -22.55 9.71
N ALA A 180 6.33 -23.48 10.45
CA ALA A 180 7.12 -24.54 9.85
C ALA A 180 6.21 -25.56 9.16
N GLY A 181 6.51 -25.86 7.90
CA GLY A 181 5.91 -26.93 7.13
C GLY A 181 6.50 -28.30 7.49
N ALA A 182 6.09 -29.33 6.75
CA ALA A 182 6.44 -30.72 7.08
C ALA A 182 7.94 -31.00 6.93
N CYS A 183 8.64 -30.26 6.08
CA CYS A 183 10.07 -30.34 5.85
C CYS A 183 10.81 -29.11 6.41
N ALA A 184 10.26 -28.48 7.45
CA ALA A 184 10.77 -27.25 8.06
C ALA A 184 10.84 -26.03 7.11
N GLU A 185 10.16 -26.08 5.97
CA GLU A 185 10.00 -24.95 5.07
C GLU A 185 9.03 -23.91 5.66
N PRO A 186 9.28 -22.60 5.48
CA PRO A 186 8.34 -21.59 5.95
C PRO A 186 7.06 -21.59 5.10
N VAL A 187 5.92 -21.77 5.75
CA VAL A 187 4.59 -21.76 5.13
C VAL A 187 3.84 -20.52 5.60
N PHE A 188 3.46 -19.66 4.66
CA PHE A 188 2.59 -18.52 4.92
C PHE A 188 1.14 -18.97 5.04
N GLU A 189 0.47 -18.56 6.12
CA GLU A 189 -0.93 -18.79 6.38
C GLU A 189 -1.57 -17.56 7.02
N LEU A 190 -2.66 -17.09 6.42
CA LEU A 190 -3.42 -15.99 6.97
C LEU A 190 -4.22 -16.46 8.18
N ILE A 191 -3.95 -15.87 9.34
CA ILE A 191 -4.77 -16.06 10.52
C ILE A 191 -5.87 -14.99 10.60
N ASP A 192 -7.02 -15.38 11.16
CA ASP A 192 -8.10 -14.45 11.48
C ASP A 192 -7.68 -13.47 12.59
N GLY A 193 -8.36 -12.32 12.67
CA GLY A 193 -8.14 -11.34 13.75
C GLY A 193 -6.87 -10.49 13.60
N ASN A 194 -6.21 -10.52 12.44
CA ASN A 194 -5.00 -9.73 12.20
C ASN A 194 -5.24 -8.23 11.95
N GLY A 195 -6.45 -7.70 12.16
CA GLY A 195 -6.80 -6.28 11.97
C GLY A 195 -6.83 -5.78 10.51
N ILE A 196 -6.19 -6.46 9.56
CA ILE A 196 -6.12 -6.05 8.15
C ILE A 196 -7.03 -6.94 7.31
N ARG A 197 -8.17 -6.37 6.86
CA ARG A 197 -9.22 -7.13 6.19
C ARG A 197 -9.11 -7.02 4.66
N LEU A 198 -8.59 -8.07 4.04
CA LEU A 198 -8.49 -8.21 2.58
C LEU A 198 -9.62 -9.06 1.99
N SER A 199 -10.17 -8.65 0.85
CA SER A 199 -10.94 -9.54 -0.03
C SER A 199 -9.97 -10.37 -0.88
N PHE A 200 -10.28 -11.65 -1.05
CA PHE A 200 -9.51 -12.58 -1.88
C PHE A 200 -10.36 -13.06 -3.05
N GLY A 201 -9.76 -13.20 -4.24
CA GLY A 201 -10.46 -13.63 -5.46
C GLY A 201 -10.77 -12.49 -6.43
N LYS A 202 -11.89 -12.58 -7.18
CA LYS A 202 -12.29 -11.50 -8.10
C LYS A 202 -12.60 -10.23 -7.29
N GLY A 203 -11.79 -9.18 -7.49
CA GLY A 203 -11.88 -7.93 -6.73
C GLY A 203 -11.07 -7.95 -5.43
N GLU A 204 -9.82 -8.43 -5.49
CA GLU A 204 -8.87 -8.26 -4.39
C GLU A 204 -8.76 -6.78 -4.00
N GLY A 205 -8.79 -6.52 -2.69
CA GLY A 205 -8.83 -5.16 -2.17
C GLY A 205 -9.04 -5.09 -0.67
N ILE A 206 -9.07 -3.87 -0.15
CA ILE A 206 -9.40 -3.61 1.24
C ILE A 206 -10.92 -3.73 1.40
N ARG A 207 -11.38 -4.53 2.37
CA ARG A 207 -12.81 -4.72 2.61
C ARG A 207 -13.46 -3.44 3.15
N ASP A 208 -14.71 -3.20 2.76
CA ASP A 208 -15.55 -2.12 3.33
C ASP A 208 -15.86 -2.32 4.83
N SER A 209 -15.54 -3.49 5.40
CA SER A 209 -15.74 -3.77 6.82
C SER A 209 -14.63 -3.23 7.73
N VAL A 210 -13.51 -2.74 7.18
CA VAL A 210 -12.46 -2.04 7.93
C VAL A 210 -13.06 -0.81 8.62
N SER A 211 -12.82 -0.68 9.92
CA SER A 211 -13.21 0.46 10.75
C SER A 211 -12.07 1.47 10.91
N GLY A 212 -12.35 2.63 11.49
CA GLY A 212 -11.30 3.58 11.87
C GLY A 212 -10.24 2.99 12.81
N LEU A 213 -10.65 2.09 13.72
CA LEU A 213 -9.72 1.38 14.62
C LEU A 213 -8.86 0.35 13.89
N ASP A 214 -9.44 -0.42 12.97
CA ASP A 214 -8.68 -1.36 12.14
C ASP A 214 -7.60 -0.60 11.31
N TYR A 215 -7.95 0.59 10.79
CA TYR A 215 -7.02 1.45 10.04
C TYR A 215 -5.95 2.09 10.92
N ASP A 216 -6.30 2.59 12.11
CA ASP A 216 -5.32 3.12 13.08
C ASP A 216 -4.31 2.04 13.48
N PHE A 217 -4.79 0.83 13.77
CA PHE A 217 -3.95 -0.32 14.05
C PHE A 217 -2.97 -0.62 12.91
N PHE A 218 -3.44 -0.62 11.66
CA PHE A 218 -2.57 -0.74 10.49
C PHE A 218 -1.48 0.34 10.46
N CYS A 219 -1.83 1.60 10.76
CA CYS A 219 -0.85 2.70 10.73
C CYS A 219 0.21 2.57 11.83
N ARG A 220 -0.19 2.13 13.04
CA ARG A 220 0.75 1.86 14.15
C ARG A 220 1.71 0.73 13.84
N GLU A 221 1.23 -0.33 13.18
CA GLU A 221 2.07 -1.45 12.74
C GLU A 221 3.13 -1.00 11.74
N LEU A 222 2.76 -0.07 10.86
CA LEU A 222 3.68 0.52 9.91
C LEU A 222 4.70 1.44 10.60
N GLU A 223 4.28 2.20 11.60
CA GLU A 223 5.18 3.01 12.44
C GLU A 223 6.17 2.14 13.22
N ALA A 224 5.74 0.99 13.72
CA ALA A 224 6.59 0.05 14.44
C ALA A 224 7.70 -0.59 13.56
N LEU A 225 7.58 -0.50 12.23
CA LEU A 225 8.62 -0.96 11.29
C LEU A 225 9.78 0.03 11.13
N THR A 226 9.63 1.29 11.56
CA THR A 226 10.66 2.34 11.40
C THR A 226 12.00 1.90 11.98
N GLU A 227 12.01 1.50 13.26
CA GLU A 227 13.20 0.99 13.96
C GLU A 227 13.79 -0.24 13.26
N LYS A 228 12.93 -1.16 12.78
CA LYS A 228 13.36 -2.43 12.16
C LYS A 228 13.95 -2.27 10.78
N LEU A 229 13.54 -1.23 10.06
CA LEU A 229 14.06 -0.91 8.73
C LEU A 229 15.16 0.16 8.76
N GLY A 230 15.43 0.77 9.93
CA GLY A 230 16.35 1.91 10.04
C GLY A 230 15.87 3.13 9.24
N LEU A 231 14.55 3.29 9.10
CA LEU A 231 13.93 4.38 8.36
C LEU A 231 13.42 5.47 9.32
N PRO A 232 13.44 6.75 8.92
CA PRO A 232 13.25 7.85 9.85
C PRO A 232 11.80 8.00 10.32
N ASP A 233 10.81 7.60 9.52
CA ASP A 233 9.39 7.72 9.86
C ASP A 233 8.52 6.71 9.10
N GLY A 234 7.23 6.67 9.46
CA GLY A 234 6.26 5.79 8.83
C GLY A 234 5.99 6.12 7.36
N ALA A 235 6.17 7.37 6.90
CA ALA A 235 5.96 7.70 5.50
C ALA A 235 7.06 7.09 4.61
N GLU A 236 8.30 7.08 5.10
CA GLU A 236 9.42 6.43 4.44
C GLU A 236 9.28 4.90 4.47
N VAL A 237 8.82 4.32 5.59
CA VAL A 237 8.46 2.90 5.66
C VAL A 237 7.37 2.56 4.65
N GLU A 238 6.25 3.29 4.65
CA GLU A 238 5.15 2.99 3.75
C GLU A 238 5.61 3.11 2.31
N ARG A 239 6.41 4.12 1.94
CA ARG A 239 6.96 4.23 0.59
C ARG A 239 7.85 3.04 0.25
N TRP A 240 8.71 2.62 1.16
CA TRP A 240 9.60 1.46 0.99
C TRP A 240 8.79 0.17 0.76
N VAL A 241 7.83 -0.09 1.63
CA VAL A 241 6.99 -1.29 1.60
C VAL A 241 6.03 -1.27 0.41
N PHE A 242 5.50 -0.10 0.04
CA PHE A 242 4.60 0.07 -1.10
C PHE A 242 5.27 -0.47 -2.37
N SER A 243 6.57 -0.18 -2.58
CA SER A 243 7.44 -0.68 -3.66
C SER A 243 6.87 -0.52 -5.09
N SER A 244 7.70 -0.70 -6.12
CA SER A 244 7.21 -0.67 -7.51
C SER A 244 6.41 -1.94 -7.85
N PRO A 245 5.42 -1.89 -8.77
CA PRO A 245 4.71 -3.08 -9.25
C PRO A 245 5.62 -4.22 -9.73
N GLN A 246 6.82 -3.90 -10.22
CA GLN A 246 7.81 -4.83 -10.75
C GLN A 246 8.89 -5.22 -9.73
N SER A 247 8.82 -4.71 -8.50
CA SER A 247 9.82 -5.01 -7.46
C SER A 247 9.84 -6.49 -7.09
N GLU A 248 11.02 -6.97 -6.70
CA GLU A 248 11.18 -8.32 -6.16
C GLU A 248 10.27 -8.57 -4.96
N TRP A 249 10.02 -7.54 -4.15
CA TRP A 249 9.11 -7.60 -3.01
C TRP A 249 7.67 -7.90 -3.44
N ARG A 250 7.11 -7.21 -4.44
CA ARG A 250 5.75 -7.54 -4.91
C ARG A 250 5.67 -8.88 -5.63
N LEU A 251 6.74 -9.27 -6.33
CA LEU A 251 6.85 -10.61 -6.90
C LEU A 251 6.82 -11.67 -5.80
N PHE A 252 7.61 -11.52 -4.73
CA PHE A 252 7.57 -12.37 -3.54
C PHE A 252 6.16 -12.50 -2.99
N LEU A 253 5.50 -11.36 -2.70
CA LEU A 253 4.15 -11.35 -2.16
C LEU A 253 3.17 -12.07 -3.07
N SER A 254 3.30 -11.95 -4.39
CA SER A 254 2.43 -12.65 -5.35
C SER A 254 2.57 -14.18 -5.29
N THR A 255 3.69 -14.70 -4.79
CA THR A 255 3.92 -16.15 -4.60
C THR A 255 3.28 -16.72 -3.33
N LEU A 256 2.92 -15.86 -2.37
CA LEU A 256 2.36 -16.28 -1.10
C LEU A 256 0.91 -16.77 -1.25
N ASN A 257 0.50 -17.67 -0.35
CA ASN A 257 -0.85 -18.19 -0.36
C ASN A 257 -1.82 -17.28 0.40
N TRP A 258 -2.54 -16.43 -0.35
CA TRP A 258 -3.52 -15.48 0.19
C TRP A 258 -4.93 -16.06 0.39
N THR A 259 -5.15 -17.36 0.17
CA THR A 259 -6.48 -17.94 0.40
C THR A 259 -6.73 -18.17 1.89
N SER A 260 -7.91 -17.81 2.39
CA SER A 260 -8.31 -18.12 3.77
C SER A 260 -8.24 -19.63 4.06
N PRO A 261 -7.85 -20.02 5.29
CA PRO A 261 -7.90 -21.42 5.73
C PRO A 261 -9.28 -22.01 5.45
N GLY A 262 -9.34 -23.11 4.69
CA GLY A 262 -10.60 -23.80 4.35
C GLY A 262 -10.97 -23.83 2.86
N THR A 263 -10.25 -23.13 1.98
CA THR A 263 -10.47 -23.19 0.51
C THR A 263 -9.38 -23.95 -0.26
N HIS A 264 -8.58 -24.77 0.43
CA HIS A 264 -7.39 -25.41 -0.15
C HIS A 264 -7.70 -26.43 -1.26
N LYS A 265 -7.40 -26.04 -2.50
CA LYS A 265 -6.97 -26.98 -3.55
C LYS A 265 -5.85 -26.31 -4.40
N LYS A 266 -4.59 -26.73 -4.19
CA LYS A 266 -3.41 -26.58 -5.08
C LYS A 266 -2.60 -25.25 -5.18
N ARG A 267 -1.92 -24.77 -4.11
CA ARG A 267 -0.80 -23.78 -4.25
C ARG A 267 0.31 -23.89 -3.18
N ARG A 268 0.91 -25.08 -2.98
CA ARG A 268 2.02 -25.26 -2.01
C ARG A 268 3.42 -24.99 -2.58
N ASP A 269 3.62 -25.10 -3.89
CA ASP A 269 4.98 -25.21 -4.45
C ASP A 269 5.65 -23.86 -4.84
N ALA A 270 4.94 -22.72 -4.78
CA ALA A 270 5.45 -21.45 -5.32
C ALA A 270 6.36 -20.69 -4.34
N ALA A 271 5.94 -20.52 -3.08
CA ALA A 271 6.68 -19.75 -2.08
C ALA A 271 8.03 -20.39 -1.70
N ALA A 272 8.08 -21.73 -1.60
CA ALA A 272 9.31 -22.45 -1.29
C ALA A 272 10.37 -22.28 -2.39
N ARG A 273 9.96 -22.27 -3.68
CA ARG A 273 10.86 -22.02 -4.81
C ARG A 273 11.41 -20.60 -4.82
N TYR A 274 10.59 -19.61 -4.52
CA TYR A 274 11.05 -18.22 -4.44
C TYR A 274 12.08 -18.03 -3.31
N LEU A 275 11.81 -18.54 -2.12
CA LEU A 275 12.75 -18.43 -0.99
C LEU A 275 14.06 -19.20 -1.23
N ALA A 276 14.02 -20.34 -1.91
CA ALA A 276 15.22 -21.04 -2.34
C ALA A 276 16.04 -20.21 -3.35
N SER A 277 15.37 -19.55 -4.30
CA SER A 277 16.02 -18.65 -5.26
C SER A 277 16.67 -17.44 -4.59
N CYS A 278 16.02 -16.80 -3.62
CA CYS A 278 16.62 -15.70 -2.85
C CYS A 278 17.82 -16.15 -2.02
N ARG A 279 17.81 -17.37 -1.45
CA ARG A 279 18.97 -17.92 -0.73
C ARG A 279 20.16 -18.14 -1.66
N ALA A 280 19.91 -18.67 -2.87
CA ALA A 280 20.95 -18.85 -3.87
C ALA A 280 21.57 -17.50 -4.29
N LEU A 281 20.72 -16.50 -4.58
CA LEU A 281 21.17 -15.16 -4.95
C LEU A 281 22.01 -14.50 -3.84
N ARG A 282 21.61 -14.66 -2.58
CA ARG A 282 22.39 -14.15 -1.43
C ARG A 282 23.73 -14.87 -1.25
N ALA A 283 23.78 -16.18 -1.48
CA ALA A 283 25.03 -16.93 -1.43
C ALA A 283 26.01 -16.46 -2.52
N GLU A 284 25.51 -16.15 -3.71
CA GLU A 284 26.30 -15.57 -4.80
C GLU A 284 26.80 -14.17 -4.47
N VAL A 285 25.94 -13.26 -4.00
CA VAL A 285 26.34 -11.90 -3.61
C VAL A 285 27.36 -11.90 -2.46
N ALA A 286 27.18 -12.79 -1.48
CA ALA A 286 28.13 -12.97 -0.38
C ALA A 286 29.49 -13.50 -0.90
N ALA A 287 29.48 -14.48 -1.81
CA ALA A 287 30.68 -15.00 -2.44
C ALA A 287 31.43 -13.93 -3.27
N MET A 288 30.71 -13.11 -4.05
CA MET A 288 31.27 -12.00 -4.81
C MET A 288 31.90 -10.94 -3.90
N SER A 289 31.22 -10.57 -2.81
CA SER A 289 31.74 -9.62 -1.83
C SER A 289 33.04 -10.11 -1.16
N LEU A 290 33.12 -11.41 -0.88
CA LEU A 290 34.33 -12.05 -0.35
C LEU A 290 35.49 -12.00 -1.35
N GLN A 291 35.22 -12.29 -2.63
CA GLN A 291 36.23 -12.24 -3.70
C GLN A 291 36.79 -10.84 -3.93
N ILE A 292 35.94 -9.81 -3.91
CA ILE A 292 36.38 -8.40 -4.00
C ILE A 292 37.29 -8.04 -2.83
N THR A 293 36.92 -8.44 -1.61
CA THR A 293 37.69 -8.15 -0.39
C THR A 293 39.07 -8.81 -0.43
N LEU A 294 39.14 -10.09 -0.84
CA LEU A 294 40.39 -10.83 -0.99
C LEU A 294 41.26 -10.29 -2.14
N GLY A 295 40.65 -9.91 -3.26
CA GLY A 295 41.35 -9.32 -4.40
C GLY A 295 42.02 -7.98 -4.08
N ASN A 296 41.40 -7.17 -3.21
CA ASN A 296 41.97 -5.90 -2.76
C ASN A 296 43.13 -6.08 -1.77
N HIS A 297 43.12 -7.13 -0.95
CA HIS A 297 44.23 -7.45 -0.03
C HIS A 297 45.44 -8.03 -0.76
N ALA A 298 45.24 -8.75 -1.87
CA ALA A 298 46.34 -9.31 -2.65
C ALA A 298 47.09 -8.27 -3.52
N ARG A 299 46.58 -7.04 -3.63
CA ARG A 299 47.18 -5.94 -4.41
C ARG A 299 47.81 -4.85 -3.54
N ALA A 300 47.65 -4.92 -2.22
CA ALA A 300 48.29 -4.05 -1.24
C ALA A 300 49.57 -4.72 -0.71
#